data_AF-A0A4D9D0N2-F1
#
_entry.id   AF-A0A4D9D0N2-F1
#
_cell.length_a   1.000
_cell.length_b   1.000
_cell.length_c   1.000
_cell.angle_alpha   90.00
_cell.angle_beta   90.00
_cell.angle_gamma   90.00
#
_symmetry.space_group_name_H-M   'P 1'
#
loop_
_entity.id
_entity.type
_entity.pdbx_description
1 polymer ?
#
loop_
_entity_poly.entity_id
_entity_poly.type
_entity_poly.pdbx_seq_one_letter_code
_entity_poly.pdbx_strand_id
1 'polypeptide(L)'
;MPRSPAEAKGLLLASVRCPDPVIFLEPKALYRAAVEEVPEGDYGIPLGEAEVLRAGSDVTVVGWGGQLRVLEKYYVPDAYKVYEAIKKSVEF
;
A
#
# COMPACT_ATOMS: atom_id res chain seq x y z
N MET A 1 7.04 -1.95 1.13
CA MET A 1 5.91 -2.89 1.18
C MET A 1 4.85 -2.40 0.19
N PRO A 2 4.56 -3.13 -0.89
CA PRO A 2 3.63 -2.69 -1.94
C PRO A 2 2.17 -2.90 -1.53
N ARG A 3 1.24 -2.10 -2.09
CA ARG A 3 -0.22 -2.30 -1.96
C ARG A 3 -0.91 -2.87 -3.19
N SER A 4 -0.25 -2.89 -4.35
CA SER A 4 -0.82 -3.36 -5.62
C SER A 4 0.20 -4.17 -6.45
N PRO A 5 -0.22 -4.98 -7.43
CA PRO A 5 0.70 -5.69 -8.33
C PRO A 5 1.72 -4.82 -9.10
N ALA A 6 1.33 -3.67 -9.62
CA ALA A 6 2.17 -2.70 -10.32
C ALA A 6 3.16 -2.04 -9.35
N GLU A 7 2.71 -1.67 -8.15
CA GLU A 7 3.64 -1.25 -7.11
C GLU A 7 4.62 -2.35 -6.73
N ALA A 8 4.15 -3.60 -6.63
CA ALA A 8 4.99 -4.73 -6.28
C ALA A 8 6.11 -4.91 -7.29
N LYS A 9 5.81 -4.86 -8.60
CA LYS A 9 6.83 -4.90 -9.65
C LYS A 9 7.77 -3.69 -9.58
N GLY A 10 7.24 -2.48 -9.56
CA GLY A 10 8.05 -1.26 -9.60
C GLY A 10 8.98 -1.10 -8.38
N LEU A 11 8.47 -1.37 -7.18
CA LEU A 11 9.25 -1.29 -5.95
C LEU A 11 10.24 -2.45 -5.81
N LEU A 12 9.91 -3.66 -6.29
CA LEU A 12 10.85 -4.79 -6.26
C LEU A 12 12.02 -4.55 -7.22
N LEU A 13 11.76 -4.07 -8.44
CA LEU A 13 12.81 -3.71 -9.39
C LEU A 13 13.70 -2.60 -8.84
N ALA A 14 13.13 -1.58 -8.18
CA ALA A 14 13.90 -0.55 -7.48
C ALA A 14 14.72 -1.13 -6.32
N SER A 15 14.16 -2.07 -5.55
CA SER A 15 14.85 -2.74 -4.44
C SER A 15 16.06 -3.55 -4.90
N VAL A 16 15.95 -4.27 -6.03
CA VAL A 16 17.07 -5.03 -6.63
C VAL A 16 18.20 -4.12 -7.10
N ARG A 17 17.88 -2.89 -7.50
CA ARG A 17 18.86 -1.89 -7.99
C ARG A 17 19.47 -1.03 -6.89
N CYS A 18 18.89 -1.07 -5.69
CA CYS A 18 19.34 -0.29 -4.56
C CYS A 18 20.76 -0.72 -4.16
N PRO A 19 21.71 0.23 -3.98
CA PRO A 19 23.05 -0.12 -3.50
C PRO A 19 23.05 -0.58 -2.03
N ASP A 20 21.99 -0.25 -1.28
CA ASP A 20 21.79 -0.64 0.11
C ASP A 20 20.92 -1.91 0.22
N PRO A 21 21.12 -2.76 1.24
CA PRO A 21 20.27 -3.93 1.46
C PRO A 21 18.81 -3.55 1.73
N VAL A 22 17.87 -4.17 1.02
CA VAL A 22 16.43 -3.91 1.14
C VAL A 22 15.68 -5.16 1.62
N ILE A 23 14.84 -4.99 2.64
CA ILE A 23 13.85 -6.01 3.05
C ILE A 23 12.53 -5.70 2.34
N PHE A 24 12.15 -6.57 1.40
CA PHE A 24 10.91 -6.45 0.66
C PHE A 24 9.80 -7.31 1.29
N LEU A 25 8.87 -6.67 1.99
CA LEU A 25 7.74 -7.36 2.61
C LEU A 25 6.57 -7.46 1.64
N GLU A 26 6.20 -8.68 1.27
CA GLU A 26 5.08 -8.99 0.39
C GLU A 26 3.81 -9.34 1.20
N PRO A 27 2.76 -8.51 1.17
CA PRO A 27 1.55 -8.80 1.95
C PRO A 27 0.81 -9.99 1.34
N LYS A 28 0.98 -11.19 1.91
CA LYS A 28 0.42 -12.46 1.41
C LYS A 28 -1.09 -12.39 1.13
N ALA A 29 -1.84 -11.60 1.89
CA ALA A 29 -3.28 -11.39 1.69
C ALA A 29 -3.63 -10.65 0.39
N LEU A 30 -2.65 -10.10 -0.34
CA LEU A 30 -2.81 -9.42 -1.63
C LEU A 30 -2.57 -10.33 -2.83
N TYR A 31 -1.83 -11.42 -2.70
CA TYR A 31 -1.35 -12.24 -3.83
C TYR A 31 -2.43 -12.70 -4.80
N ARG A 32 -3.66 -12.93 -4.33
CA ARG A 32 -4.78 -13.42 -5.15
C ARG A 32 -6.04 -12.56 -5.02
N ALA A 33 -5.86 -11.34 -4.53
CA ALA A 33 -6.98 -10.52 -4.10
C ALA A 33 -7.13 -9.22 -4.91
N ALA A 34 -6.19 -8.93 -5.80
CA ALA A 34 -6.29 -7.84 -6.76
C ALA A 34 -5.73 -8.31 -8.11
N VAL A 35 -6.42 -7.96 -9.19
CA VAL A 35 -5.93 -8.10 -10.57
C VAL A 35 -5.93 -6.69 -11.13
N GLU A 36 -4.79 -6.25 -11.62
CA GLU A 36 -4.64 -4.96 -12.28
C GLU A 36 -3.73 -5.09 -13.49
N GLU A 37 -3.82 -4.11 -14.39
CA GLU A 37 -2.89 -3.97 -15.49
C GLU A 37 -1.52 -3.59 -14.94
N VAL A 38 -0.53 -4.45 -15.17
CA VAL A 38 0.85 -4.20 -14.77
C VAL A 38 1.63 -3.82 -16.02
N PRO A 39 2.21 -2.61 -16.09
CA PRO A 39 2.99 -2.20 -17.26
C PRO A 39 4.05 -3.23 -17.62
N GLU A 40 4.16 -3.59 -18.89
CA GLU A 40 5.23 -4.44 -19.38
C GLU A 40 6.57 -3.68 -19.41
N GLY A 41 7.67 -4.41 -19.60
CA GLY A 41 9.00 -3.81 -19.68
C GLY A 41 9.55 -3.35 -18.32
N ASP A 42 10.57 -2.50 -18.37
CA ASP A 42 11.32 -2.07 -17.21
C ASP A 42 10.80 -0.74 -16.65
N TYR A 43 10.54 -0.70 -15.35
CA TYR A 43 10.27 0.54 -14.61
C TYR A 43 10.65 0.37 -13.14
N GLY A 44 10.85 1.48 -12.45
CA GLY A 44 11.08 1.53 -11.01
C GLY A 44 10.20 2.57 -10.36
N ILE A 45 9.77 2.31 -9.13
CA ILE A 45 9.13 3.30 -8.26
C ILE A 45 10.18 3.76 -7.24
N PRO A 46 10.33 5.07 -6.99
CA PRO A 46 11.30 5.57 -6.02
C PRO A 46 11.12 4.94 -4.63
N LEU A 47 12.23 4.49 -4.04
CA LEU A 47 12.24 3.99 -2.66
C LEU A 47 12.25 5.17 -1.69
N GLY A 48 11.55 5.03 -0.55
CA GLY A 48 11.49 6.07 0.47
C GLY A 48 10.52 7.21 0.17
N GLU A 49 9.78 7.12 -0.95
CA GLU A 49 8.73 8.08 -1.31
C GLU A 49 7.34 7.51 -1.00
N ALA A 50 6.50 8.34 -0.40
CA ALA A 50 5.10 8.01 -0.13
C ALA A 50 4.19 8.61 -1.21
N GLU A 51 3.12 7.91 -1.56
CA GLU A 51 2.12 8.37 -2.52
C GLU A 51 0.91 8.99 -1.80
N VAL A 52 0.44 10.15 -2.28
CA VAL A 52 -0.84 10.73 -1.86
C VAL A 52 -1.95 10.19 -2.75
N LEU A 53 -2.66 9.17 -2.28
CA LEU A 53 -3.78 8.57 -3.02
C LEU A 53 -5.00 9.48 -3.13
N ARG A 54 -5.21 10.37 -2.15
CA ARG A 54 -6.34 11.30 -2.10
C ARG A 54 -5.97 12.53 -1.27
N ALA A 55 -6.28 13.71 -1.78
CA ALA A 55 -6.15 14.95 -1.02
C ALA A 55 -7.26 15.11 0.03
N GLY A 56 -6.97 15.82 1.12
CA GLY A 56 -7.92 16.14 2.19
C GLY A 56 -7.39 17.29 3.07
N SER A 57 -8.27 17.91 3.86
CA SER A 57 -7.94 19.08 4.68
C SER A 57 -8.00 18.83 6.19
N ASP A 58 -8.73 17.81 6.64
CA ASP A 58 -9.09 17.69 8.05
C ASP A 58 -8.15 16.74 8.82
N VAL A 59 -7.84 15.59 8.21
CA VAL A 59 -7.00 14.54 8.79
C VAL A 59 -6.15 13.87 7.72
N THR A 60 -4.89 13.61 8.06
CA THR A 60 -4.01 12.73 7.28
C THR A 60 -4.09 11.30 7.81
N VAL A 61 -4.39 10.35 6.94
CA VAL A 61 -4.40 8.92 7.26
C VAL A 61 -3.26 8.24 6.52
N VAL A 62 -2.38 7.57 7.26
CA VAL A 62 -1.22 6.85 6.70
C VAL A 62 -1.44 5.35 6.85
N GLY A 63 -1.16 4.60 5.79
CA GLY A 63 -1.20 3.15 5.79
C GLY A 63 -0.36 2.59 4.65
N TRP A 64 -0.09 1.29 4.68
CA TRP A 64 0.70 0.60 3.65
C TRP A 64 0.20 -0.84 3.44
N GLY A 65 0.52 -1.42 2.28
CA GLY A 65 0.12 -2.77 1.89
C GLY A 65 -1.36 -3.10 2.11
N GLY A 66 -1.67 -4.23 2.75
CA GLY A 66 -3.04 -4.73 2.90
C GLY A 66 -3.99 -3.80 3.65
N GLN A 67 -3.47 -2.93 4.53
CA GLN A 67 -4.27 -1.95 5.29
C GLN A 67 -4.92 -0.92 4.36
N LEU A 68 -4.29 -0.56 3.24
CA LEU A 68 -4.84 0.45 2.34
C LEU A 68 -6.19 0.04 1.74
N ARG A 69 -6.47 -1.25 1.55
CA ARG A 69 -7.80 -1.72 1.13
C ARG A 69 -8.90 -1.45 2.15
N VAL A 70 -8.56 -1.53 3.43
CA VAL A 70 -9.48 -1.18 4.52
C VAL A 70 -9.69 0.33 4.50
N LEU A 71 -8.60 1.10 4.41
CA LEU A 71 -8.67 2.56 4.38
C LEU A 71 -9.50 3.07 3.20
N GLU A 72 -9.27 2.59 1.98
CA GLU A 72 -10.05 2.94 0.79
C GLU A 72 -11.55 2.59 0.95
N LYS A 73 -11.86 1.42 1.53
CA LYS A 73 -13.24 0.97 1.73
C LYS A 73 -14.00 1.80 2.76
N TYR A 74 -13.33 2.23 3.83
CA TYR A 74 -13.97 2.90 4.97
C TYR A 74 -13.74 4.41 4.99
N TYR A 75 -13.16 4.99 3.94
CA TYR A 75 -13.08 6.44 3.71
C TYR A 75 -14.44 7.03 3.26
N VAL A 76 -15.50 6.63 3.97
CA VAL A 76 -16.81 7.28 4.07
C VAL A 76 -16.73 8.16 5.34
N PRO A 77 -17.36 9.35 5.42
CA PRO A 77 -16.90 10.55 6.17
C PRO A 77 -16.56 10.47 7.67
N ASP A 78 -16.62 9.31 8.31
CA ASP A 78 -16.34 9.12 9.72
C ASP A 78 -14.95 8.49 9.92
N ALA A 79 -13.95 9.31 10.25
CA ALA A 79 -12.66 8.84 10.74
C ALA A 79 -12.81 7.85 11.93
N TYR A 80 -13.89 7.98 12.70
CA TYR A 80 -14.25 7.06 13.80
C TYR A 80 -14.54 5.62 13.30
N LYS A 81 -15.16 5.45 12.12
CA LYS A 81 -15.42 4.12 11.56
C LYS A 81 -14.14 3.42 11.10
N VAL A 82 -13.16 4.18 10.63
CA VAL A 82 -11.83 3.67 10.28
C VAL A 82 -11.09 3.20 11.54
N TYR A 83 -11.10 3.99 12.62
CA TYR A 83 -10.50 3.60 13.91
C TYR A 83 -11.08 2.29 14.45
N GLU A 84 -12.40 2.15 14.49
CA GLU A 84 -13.07 0.92 14.95
C GLU A 84 -12.80 -0.28 14.04
N ALA A 85 -12.72 -0.08 12.72
CA ALA A 85 -12.39 -1.15 11.77
C ALA A 85 -10.94 -1.63 11.94
N ILE A 86 -9.99 -0.70 12.15
CA ILE A 86 -8.60 -1.05 12.44
C ILE A 86 -8.54 -1.79 13.77
N LYS A 87 -9.13 -1.27 14.85
CA LYS A 87 -9.12 -1.90 16.17
C LYS A 87 -9.61 -3.36 16.14
N LYS A 88 -10.73 -3.62 15.46
CA LYS A 88 -11.26 -4.99 15.26
C LYS A 88 -10.35 -5.92 14.46
N SER A 89 -9.46 -5.38 13.63
CA SER A 89 -8.54 -6.17 12.81
C SER A 89 -7.20 -6.49 13.51
N VAL A 90 -6.88 -5.81 14.62
CA VAL A 90 -5.63 -6.00 15.39
C VAL A 90 -5.84 -6.71 16.73
N GLU A 91 -7.07 -6.85 17.22
CA GLU A 91 -7.38 -7.73 18.35
C GLU A 91 -7.51 -9.18 17.84
N PHE A 92 -6.56 -10.04 18.25
CA PHE A 92 -6.57 -11.50 18.07
C PHE A 92 -7.42 -12.18 19.14
#